data_AF-A0A7K9K1P9-F1
#
_entry.id   AF-A0A7K9K1P9-F1
#
_cell.length_a   1.000
_cell.length_b   1.000
_cell.length_c   1.000
_cell.angle_alpha   90.00
_cell.angle_beta   90.00
_cell.angle_gamma   90.00
#
_symmetry.space_group_name_H-M   'P 1'
#
loop_
_entity.id
_entity.type
_entity.pdbx_description
1 polymer ?
#
loop_
_entity_poly.entity_id
_entity_poly.type
_entity_poly.pdbx_seq_one_letter_code
_entity_poly.pdbx_strand_id
1 'polypeptide(L)' 'PAVLGREGVTAGRRCWDVRVAPGGSWALGVARETPGSGAGPPGNGAGTPGKTPETPEWELWSVGRCQGQFWALSPL' A
#
# COMPACT_ATOMS: atom_id res chain seq x y z
N PRO A 1 2.62 -0.11 -9.47
CA PRO A 1 1.17 -0.29 -9.68
C PRO A 1 0.58 -1.02 -8.47
N ALA A 2 -0.59 -0.62 -7.99
CA ALA A 2 -1.28 -1.22 -6.85
C ALA A 2 -2.76 -1.43 -7.18
N VAL A 3 -3.36 -2.47 -6.60
CA VAL A 3 -4.78 -2.81 -6.76
C VAL A 3 -5.37 -3.14 -5.40
N LEU A 4 -6.64 -2.79 -5.21
CA LEU A 4 -7.39 -3.11 -4.01
C LEU A 4 -8.27 -4.34 -4.25
N GLY A 5 -8.57 -5.05 -3.16
CA GLY A 5 -9.64 -6.03 -3.16
C GLY A 5 -10.98 -5.36 -3.45
N ARG A 6 -11.92 -6.12 -4.02
CA ARG A 6 -13.24 -5.60 -4.40
C ARG A 6 -14.07 -5.14 -3.20
N GLU A 7 -13.90 -5.78 -2.05
CA GLU A 7 -14.66 -5.49 -0.83
C GLU A 7 -13.75 -4.91 0.25
N GLY A 8 -14.19 -3.81 0.87
CA GLY A 8 -13.56 -3.24 2.05
C GLY A 8 -13.93 -3.97 3.34
N VAL A 9 -13.15 -3.73 4.41
CA VAL A 9 -13.41 -4.29 5.74
C VAL A 9 -13.85 -3.18 6.69
N THR A 10 -15.09 -3.24 7.16
CA THR A 10 -15.65 -2.24 8.10
C THR A 10 -15.81 -2.78 9.52
N ALA A 11 -15.85 -4.10 9.70
CA ALA A 11 -15.96 -4.75 11.01
C ALA A 11 -15.54 -6.23 10.96
N GLY A 12 -15.23 -6.79 12.13
CA GLY A 12 -14.91 -8.20 12.30
C GLY A 12 -13.49 -8.58 11.87
N ARG A 13 -13.26 -9.89 11.67
CA ARG A 13 -11.98 -10.44 11.21
C ARG A 13 -12.11 -10.93 9.76
N ARG A 14 -11.06 -10.71 8.98
CA ARG A 14 -10.91 -11.17 7.60
C ARG A 14 -9.50 -11.73 7.42
N CYS A 15 -9.41 -12.84 6.73
CA CYS A 15 -8.15 -13.53 6.45
C CYS A 15 -8.14 -13.89 4.97
N TRP A 16 -6.97 -13.81 4.34
CA TRP A 16 -6.77 -14.22 2.96
C TRP A 16 -5.36 -14.77 2.79
N ASP A 17 -5.21 -15.71 1.87
CA ASP A 17 -3.93 -16.26 1.46
C ASP A 17 -3.61 -15.78 0.05
N VAL A 18 -2.33 -15.45 -0.18
CA VAL A 18 -1.85 -15.05 -1.51
C VAL A 18 -0.66 -15.90 -1.88
N ARG A 19 -0.75 -16.57 -3.01
CA ARG A 19 0.39 -17.25 -3.61
C ARG A 19 1.22 -16.22 -4.36
N VAL A 20 2.44 -15.97 -3.87
CA VAL A 20 3.42 -15.10 -4.51
C VAL A 20 4.39 -15.92 -5.35
N ALA A 21 4.90 -15.31 -6.43
CA ALA A 21 5.93 -15.94 -7.22
C ALA A 21 7.25 -16.04 -6.41
N PRO A 22 8.09 -17.08 -6.65
CA PRO A 22 9.38 -17.21 -5.98
C PRO A 22 10.35 -16.06 -6.30
N GLY A 23 10.20 -15.45 -7.48
CA GLY A 23 11.01 -14.35 -7.98
C GLY A 23 10.21 -13.07 -8.19
N GLY A 24 10.92 -11.94 -8.23
CA GLY A 24 10.33 -10.61 -8.43
C GLY A 24 9.99 -9.88 -7.13
N SER A 25 9.51 -8.64 -7.29
CA SER A 25 9.08 -7.78 -6.19
C SER A 25 7.56 -7.84 -6.02
N TRP A 26 7.08 -7.84 -4.79
CA TRP A 26 5.67 -7.81 -4.45
C TRP A 26 5.45 -7.11 -3.11
N ALA A 27 4.25 -6.59 -2.92
CA ALA A 27 3.76 -6.09 -1.64
C ALA A 27 2.30 -6.51 -1.46
N LEU A 28 1.95 -6.89 -0.25
CA LEU A 28 0.59 -7.27 0.14
C LEU A 28 0.27 -6.64 1.49
N GLY A 29 -0.96 -6.18 1.66
CA GLY A 29 -1.34 -5.47 2.86
C GLY A 29 -2.79 -5.04 2.90
N VAL A 30 -3.08 -4.19 3.87
CA VAL A 30 -4.36 -3.50 4.04
C VAL A 30 -4.11 -2.02 3.82
N ALA A 31 -4.95 -1.40 3.01
CA ALA A 31 -4.92 0.04 2.78
C ALA A 31 -6.30 0.62 3.08
N ARG A 32 -6.32 1.85 3.60
CA ARG A 32 -7.54 2.67 3.54
C ARG A 32 -7.80 3.08 2.11
N GLU A 33 -9.02 2.90 1.65
CA GLU A 33 -9.44 3.37 0.33
C GLU A 33 -9.47 4.90 0.32
N THR A 34 -8.63 5.51 -0.50
CA THR A 34 -8.62 6.95 -0.77
C THR A 34 -8.73 7.20 -2.27
N PRO A 35 -9.40 8.29 -2.70
CA PRO A 35 -9.40 8.71 -4.10
C PRO A 35 -7.94 8.97 -4.53
N GLY A 36 -7.42 8.15 -5.45
CA GLY A 36 -6.01 8.22 -5.90
C GLY A 36 -5.07 7.13 -5.35
N SER A 37 -5.57 6.16 -4.59
CA SER A 37 -4.81 4.98 -4.12
C SER A 37 -4.35 4.02 -5.23
N GLY A 38 -4.75 4.25 -6.48
CA GLY A 38 -4.10 3.68 -7.66
C GLY A 38 -2.71 4.29 -7.81
N ALA A 39 -1.69 3.60 -7.27
CA ALA A 39 -0.31 4.08 -7.24
C ALA A 39 0.21 4.48 -8.64
N GLY A 40 0.30 5.79 -8.88
CA GLY A 40 1.18 6.36 -9.88
C GLY A 40 2.65 6.00 -9.58
N PRO A 41 3.59 6.21 -10.52
CA PRO A 41 4.98 5.90 -10.29
C PRO A 41 5.52 6.74 -9.12
N PRO A 42 6.52 6.26 -8.37
CA PRO A 42 7.19 7.07 -7.36
C PRO A 42 7.79 8.29 -8.07
N GLY A 43 7.14 9.44 -7.91
CA GLY A 43 7.68 10.71 -8.37
C GLY A 43 8.98 10.96 -7.62
N ASN A 44 10.08 10.93 -8.36
CA ASN A 44 11.25 11.73 -8.10
C ASN A 44 10.81 13.16 -7.73
N GLY A 45 11.22 13.62 -6.55
CA GLY A 45 10.68 14.80 -5.90
C GLY A 45 10.52 16.02 -6.81
N ALA A 46 9.28 16.51 -6.91
CA ALA A 46 8.93 17.88 -7.26
C ALA A 46 7.52 18.13 -6.72
N GLY A 47 7.40 19.05 -5.77
CA GLY A 47 6.19 19.26 -4.97
C GLY A 47 5.00 19.87 -5.73
N THR A 48 3.86 19.89 -5.05
CA THR A 48 2.72 20.77 -5.34
C THR A 48 2.36 21.50 -4.03
N PRO A 49 2.28 22.84 -3.98
CA PRO A 49 1.97 23.57 -2.77
C PRO A 49 0.45 23.52 -2.54
N GLY A 50 0.01 22.75 -1.54
CA GLY A 50 -1.41 22.73 -1.17
C GLY A 50 -1.91 21.46 -0.49
N LYS A 51 -1.06 20.73 0.25
CA LYS A 51 -1.52 19.58 1.04
C LYS A 51 -1.50 19.99 2.52
N THR A 52 -2.68 20.14 3.11
CA THR A 52 -2.83 20.32 4.56
C THR A 52 -2.17 19.15 5.30
N PRO A 53 -1.53 19.35 6.47
CA PRO A 53 -0.63 18.35 7.06
C PRO A 53 -1.31 17.19 7.81
N GLU A 54 -2.63 17.00 7.68
CA GLU A 54 -3.41 16.28 8.70
C GLU A 54 -4.08 14.98 8.25
N THR A 55 -3.78 14.49 7.05
CA THR A 55 -4.14 13.13 6.64
C THR A 55 -2.86 12.29 6.51
N PRO A 56 -2.74 11.13 7.19
CA PRO A 56 -1.60 10.24 6.98
C PRO A 56 -1.54 9.93 5.49
N GLU A 57 -0.42 10.31 4.89
CA GLU A 57 -0.29 10.38 3.44
C GLU A 57 -0.52 9.02 2.76
N TRP A 58 -0.36 7.92 3.50
CA TRP A 58 -0.88 6.59 3.15
C TRP A 58 -1.18 5.77 4.43
N GLU A 59 -2.45 5.53 4.78
CA GLU A 59 -2.82 4.52 5.78
C GLU A 59 -2.67 3.12 5.18
N LEU A 60 -1.43 2.67 5.04
CA LEU A 60 -1.06 1.39 4.45
C LEU A 60 -0.28 0.55 5.46
N TRP A 61 -0.78 -0.67 5.68
CA TRP A 61 -0.10 -1.72 6.43
C TRP A 61 0.27 -2.81 5.45
N SER A 62 1.55 -2.94 5.10
CA SER A 62 1.95 -3.93 4.11
C SER A 62 3.28 -4.60 4.44
N VAL A 63 3.44 -5.79 3.90
CA VAL A 63 4.70 -6.54 3.87
C VAL A 63 5.01 -6.89 2.44
N GLY A 64 6.29 -6.98 2.12
CA GLY A 64 6.70 -7.22 0.75
C GLY A 64 8.09 -7.79 0.61
N ARG A 65 8.39 -8.19 -0.62
CA ARG A 65 9.72 -8.57 -1.07
C ARG A 65 10.17 -7.59 -2.14
N CYS A 66 11.38 -7.06 -2.02
CA CYS A 66 12.00 -6.25 -3.06
C CYS A 66 13.49 -6.56 -3.10
N GLN A 67 14.03 -6.79 -4.31
CA GLN A 67 15.47 -7.08 -4.52
C GLN A 67 16.03 -8.19 -3.62
N GLY A 68 15.24 -9.24 -3.38
CA GLY A 68 15.67 -10.37 -2.54
C GLY A 68 15.49 -10.19 -1.04
N GLN A 69 15.09 -8.99 -0.58
CA GLN A 69 14.91 -8.65 0.82
C GLN A 69 13.43 -8.51 1.17
N PHE A 70 13.10 -8.66 2.46
CA PHE A 70 11.75 -8.50 2.98
C PHE A 70 11.63 -7.21 3.79
N TRP A 71 10.49 -6.55 3.64
CA TRP A 71 10.22 -5.24 4.25
C TRP A 71 8.82 -5.22 4.85
N ALA A 72 8.66 -4.45 5.93
CA ALA A 72 7.37 -4.10 6.51
C ALA A 72 7.18 -2.59 6.43
N LEU A 73 6.02 -2.16 5.97
CA LEU A 73 5.59 -0.77 5.91
C LEU A 73 4.39 -0.63 6.83
N SER A 74 4.54 0.19 7.87
CA SER A 74 3.46 0.60 8.75
C SER A 74 3.41 2.13 8.78
N PRO A 75 2.23 2.73 9.00
CA PRO A 75 2.14 4.16 9.30
C PRO A 75 3.03 4.49 10.50
N LEU A 76 3.67 5.67 10.46
CA LEU A 76 4.44 6.22 11.57
C LEU A 76 3.52 6.71 12.70
#